data_AF-A0A2T5IJG3-F1
#
_entry.id   AF-A0A2T5IJG3-F1
#
_cell.length_a   1.000
_cell.length_b   1.000
_cell.length_c   1.000
_cell.angle_alpha   90.00
_cell.angle_beta   90.00
_cell.angle_gamma   90.00
#
_symmetry.space_group_name_H-M   'P 1'
#
loop_
_entity.id
_entity.type
_entity.pdbx_description
1 polymer ?
#
loop_
_entity_poly.entity_id
_entity_poly.type
_entity_poly.pdbx_seq_one_letter_code
_entity_poly.pdbx_strand_id
1 'polypeptide(L)'
;MLKRDDLMIKVATLYYEADFTQSEIAKRLKISRPTVSTLLKEAKEKGIVRITIQHSKMNANKQQEAIAALYNLQSVTIAPQGYGTLTNKNMVGSLCADFVEKKALDIESIGIGWGTTIFEFVQAASYADFNHLDIVPLIGGFGINNVQYHSNHLAFQLANKYNCSVNYFYAPAIAESIEVKNILESTELIKQIYQKGKSVDLTIVGIGNPIESSTYRQFGYISEQEKNIIKNAAVVGDALATFFDEEGNSVATTVSERMLGITLEDLEMAKETLILASGIEKAPSIKALLKKGFIDHLIVDKEIADYIMSAE
;
A
#
# COMPACT_ATOMS: atom_id res chain seq x y z
N MET A 1 15.59 -26.46 23.55
CA MET A 1 16.27 -25.36 22.81
C MET A 1 15.18 -24.39 22.40
N LEU A 2 15.25 -23.11 22.78
CA LEU A 2 14.25 -22.12 22.33
C LEU A 2 14.24 -22.09 20.80
N LYS A 3 13.06 -21.99 20.17
CA LYS A 3 13.01 -21.73 18.73
C LYS A 3 13.72 -20.41 18.45
N ARG A 4 14.33 -20.27 17.28
CA ARG A 4 15.16 -19.08 16.95
C ARG A 4 14.35 -17.78 17.11
N ASP A 5 13.07 -17.80 16.77
CA ASP A 5 12.18 -16.65 16.91
C ASP A 5 11.91 -16.31 18.39
N ASP A 6 11.69 -17.31 19.26
CA ASP A 6 11.55 -17.09 20.71
C ASP A 6 12.82 -16.46 21.32
N LEU A 7 14.00 -16.92 20.87
CA LEU A 7 15.28 -16.37 21.32
C LEU A 7 15.45 -14.92 20.84
N MET A 8 14.99 -14.62 19.63
CA MET A 8 15.02 -13.29 19.02
C MET A 8 14.13 -12.31 19.77
N ILE A 9 12.88 -12.69 20.06
CA ILE A 9 11.94 -11.92 20.90
C ILE A 9 12.57 -11.67 22.27
N LYS A 10 13.12 -12.71 22.91
CA LYS A 10 13.71 -12.58 24.25
C LYS A 10 14.93 -11.65 24.28
N VAL A 11 15.77 -11.69 23.26
CA VAL A 11 16.91 -10.77 23.10
C VAL A 11 16.42 -9.34 22.89
N ALA A 12 15.41 -9.14 22.04
CA ALA A 12 14.82 -7.83 21.79
C ALA A 12 14.20 -7.22 23.05
N THR A 13 13.36 -7.97 23.78
CA THR A 13 12.76 -7.54 25.05
C THR A 13 13.83 -7.12 26.07
N LEU A 14 14.89 -7.92 26.25
CA LEU A 14 15.96 -7.57 27.18
C LEU A 14 16.70 -6.28 26.80
N TYR A 15 16.87 -6.02 25.51
CA TYR A 15 17.61 -4.85 25.03
C TYR A 15 16.76 -3.58 25.01
N TYR A 16 15.53 -3.65 24.51
CA TYR A 16 14.69 -2.47 24.25
C TYR A 16 13.71 -2.14 25.39
N GLU A 17 13.25 -3.12 26.15
CA GLU A 17 12.31 -2.89 27.26
C GLU A 17 13.00 -2.88 28.63
N ALA A 18 14.09 -3.64 28.78
CA ALA A 18 14.79 -3.80 30.06
C ALA A 18 16.20 -3.17 30.08
N ASP A 19 16.55 -2.39 29.06
CA ASP A 19 17.78 -1.58 28.96
C ASP A 19 19.10 -2.36 29.19
N PHE A 20 19.13 -3.68 29.01
CA PHE A 20 20.37 -4.45 29.12
C PHE A 20 21.29 -4.19 27.94
N THR A 21 22.59 -4.05 28.21
CA THR A 21 23.61 -4.01 27.16
C THR A 21 23.73 -5.36 26.45
N GLN A 22 24.18 -5.37 25.19
CA GLN A 22 24.40 -6.62 24.45
C GLN A 22 25.36 -7.58 25.17
N SER A 23 26.32 -7.05 25.92
CA SER A 23 27.28 -7.83 26.72
C SER A 23 26.62 -8.51 27.92
N GLU A 24 25.66 -7.85 28.58
CA GLU A 24 24.89 -8.44 29.69
C GLU A 24 23.92 -9.51 29.19
N ILE A 25 23.25 -9.25 28.06
CA ILE A 25 22.38 -10.21 27.39
C ILE A 25 23.17 -11.46 26.99
N ALA A 26 24.35 -11.29 26.39
CA ALA A 26 25.25 -12.37 25.99
C ALA A 26 25.62 -13.27 27.19
N LYS A 27 26.00 -12.68 28.32
CA LYS A 27 26.30 -13.41 29.56
C LYS A 27 25.06 -14.15 30.10
N ARG A 28 23.91 -13.48 30.14
CA ARG A 28 22.65 -14.01 30.70
C ARG A 28 22.12 -15.20 29.90
N LEU A 29 22.17 -15.10 28.57
CA LEU A 29 21.67 -16.13 27.67
C LEU A 29 22.74 -17.17 27.25
N LYS A 30 23.98 -17.03 27.75
CA LYS A 30 25.13 -17.89 27.42
C LYS A 30 25.37 -17.99 25.91
N ILE A 31 25.29 -16.86 25.22
CA ILE A 31 25.57 -16.73 23.77
C ILE A 31 26.62 -15.65 23.53
N SER A 32 27.21 -15.62 22.33
CA SER A 32 28.23 -14.61 22.00
C SER A 32 27.59 -13.23 21.79
N ARG A 33 28.32 -12.14 22.10
CA ARG A 33 27.88 -10.77 21.80
C ARG A 33 27.60 -10.55 20.30
N PRO A 34 28.40 -11.08 19.35
CA PRO A 34 28.04 -11.06 17.93
C PRO A 34 26.68 -11.71 17.65
N THR A 35 26.38 -12.86 18.28
CA THR A 35 25.07 -13.52 18.15
C THR A 35 23.93 -12.64 18.63
N VAL A 36 24.09 -11.92 19.76
CA VAL A 36 23.09 -10.96 20.25
C VAL A 36 22.87 -9.84 19.22
N SER A 37 23.94 -9.27 18.68
CA SER A 37 23.84 -8.22 17.66
C SER A 37 23.13 -8.71 16.39
N THR A 38 23.43 -9.93 15.94
CA THR A 38 22.76 -10.55 14.79
C THR A 38 21.29 -10.78 15.08
N LEU A 39 20.93 -11.28 16.25
CA LEU A 39 19.52 -11.49 16.63
C LEU A 39 18.75 -10.17 16.73
N LEU A 40 19.33 -9.11 17.28
CA LEU A 40 18.69 -7.78 17.29
C LEU A 40 18.50 -7.23 15.88
N LYS A 41 19.45 -7.48 14.98
CA LYS A 41 19.34 -7.08 13.56
C LYS A 41 18.22 -7.87 12.88
N GLU A 42 18.21 -9.19 13.03
CA GLU A 42 17.15 -10.07 12.53
C GLU A 42 15.78 -9.67 13.09
N ALA A 43 15.70 -9.29 14.37
CA ALA A 43 14.46 -8.85 14.99
C ALA A 43 13.88 -7.61 14.30
N LYS A 44 14.74 -6.66 13.91
CA LYS A 44 14.33 -5.50 13.12
C LYS A 44 13.94 -5.87 11.70
N GLU A 45 14.75 -6.68 11.03
CA GLU A 45 14.52 -7.11 9.64
C GLU A 45 13.22 -7.92 9.49
N LYS A 46 12.86 -8.72 10.50
CA LYS A 46 11.61 -9.49 10.54
C LYS A 46 10.41 -8.70 11.07
N GLY A 47 10.60 -7.45 11.48
CA GLY A 47 9.52 -6.63 12.06
C GLY A 47 9.09 -7.03 13.47
N ILE A 48 9.86 -7.85 14.19
CA ILE A 48 9.63 -8.18 15.61
C ILE A 48 9.89 -6.93 16.48
N VAL A 49 10.87 -6.10 16.08
CA VAL A 49 11.14 -4.81 16.71
C VAL A 49 10.90 -3.70 15.70
N ARG A 50 9.99 -2.79 16.04
CA ARG A 50 9.76 -1.53 15.32
C ARG A 50 10.17 -0.36 16.22
N ILE A 51 11.03 0.51 15.70
CA ILE A 51 11.48 1.71 16.42
C ILE A 51 10.75 2.91 15.82
N THR A 52 9.95 3.59 16.65
CA THR A 52 9.25 4.82 16.27
C THR A 52 9.95 6.01 16.91
N ILE A 53 10.39 6.97 16.09
CA ILE A 53 10.98 8.23 16.56
C ILE A 53 9.94 9.35 16.40
N GLN A 54 9.59 10.03 17.48
CA GLN A 54 8.70 11.18 17.43
C GLN A 54 9.49 12.45 17.10
N HIS A 55 9.31 13.01 15.91
CA HIS A 55 9.86 14.32 15.54
C HIS A 55 8.89 15.46 15.95
N SER A 56 9.42 16.59 16.44
CA SER A 56 8.59 17.72 16.87
C SER A 56 7.83 18.34 15.67
N LYS A 57 6.50 18.44 15.81
CA LYS A 57 5.50 18.45 14.72
C LYS A 57 5.19 19.80 14.04
N MET A 58 5.88 20.90 14.36
CA MET A 58 5.33 22.24 14.11
C MET A 58 5.12 22.63 12.63
N ASN A 59 6.02 22.26 11.70
CA ASN A 59 5.90 22.69 10.29
C ASN A 59 5.09 21.72 9.42
N ALA A 60 5.24 20.40 9.63
CA ALA A 60 4.49 19.39 8.87
C ALA A 60 2.98 19.47 9.13
N ASN A 61 2.57 19.83 10.36
CA ASN A 61 1.15 19.97 10.70
C ASN A 61 0.43 21.03 9.87
N LYS A 62 1.04 22.21 9.63
CA LYS A 62 0.36 23.29 8.88
C LYS A 62 0.10 22.92 7.42
N GLN A 63 1.07 22.30 6.76
CA GLN A 63 0.91 21.88 5.36
C GLN A 63 -0.12 20.76 5.24
N GLN A 64 -0.11 19.79 6.17
CA GLN A 64 -1.12 18.74 6.22
C GLN A 64 -2.53 19.32 6.42
N GLU A 65 -2.71 20.24 7.38
CA GLU A 65 -3.98 20.92 7.63
C GLU A 65 -4.45 21.73 6.42
N ALA A 66 -3.54 22.41 5.71
CA ALA A 66 -3.86 23.16 4.51
C ALA A 66 -4.35 22.24 3.37
N ILE A 67 -3.63 21.15 3.07
CA ILE A 67 -4.05 20.18 2.04
C ILE A 67 -5.38 19.53 2.42
N ALA A 68 -5.56 19.17 3.70
CA ALA A 68 -6.80 18.57 4.18
C ALA A 68 -7.99 19.52 4.00
N ALA A 69 -7.84 20.79 4.39
CA ALA A 69 -8.89 21.79 4.24
C ALA A 69 -9.20 22.09 2.77
N LEU A 70 -8.18 22.13 1.92
CA LEU A 70 -8.30 22.46 0.52
C LEU A 70 -9.09 21.42 -0.28
N TYR A 71 -8.85 20.14 -0.02
CA TYR A 71 -9.48 19.03 -0.73
C TYR A 71 -10.55 18.31 0.10
N ASN A 72 -10.95 18.88 1.25
CA ASN A 72 -11.93 18.30 2.18
C ASN A 72 -11.59 16.86 2.62
N LEU A 73 -10.31 16.60 2.90
CA LEU A 73 -9.83 15.30 3.35
C LEU A 73 -9.99 15.19 4.88
N GLN A 74 -10.34 14.01 5.37
CA GLN A 74 -10.40 13.73 6.80
C GLN A 74 -9.00 13.75 7.44
N SER A 75 -7.97 13.29 6.71
CA SER A 75 -6.59 13.40 7.19
C SER A 75 -5.56 13.42 6.08
N VAL A 76 -4.50 14.22 6.26
CA VAL A 76 -3.29 14.18 5.45
C VAL A 76 -2.11 13.87 6.35
N THR A 77 -1.28 12.92 5.94
CA THR A 77 -0.01 12.62 6.60
C THR A 77 1.12 12.75 5.59
N ILE A 78 2.06 13.64 5.87
CA ILE A 78 3.26 13.82 5.04
C ILE A 78 4.39 13.03 5.66
N ALA A 79 4.92 12.07 4.91
CA ALA A 79 6.04 11.26 5.34
C ALA A 79 7.31 12.10 5.46
N PRO A 80 8.10 11.91 6.53
CA PRO A 80 9.43 12.50 6.61
C PRO A 80 10.31 11.94 5.48
N GLN A 81 11.34 12.71 5.12
CA GLN A 81 12.33 12.22 4.17
C GLN A 81 12.99 10.95 4.71
N GLY A 82 13.15 9.97 3.83
CA GLY A 82 13.88 8.74 4.13
C GLY A 82 15.32 9.03 4.57
N TYR A 83 15.88 8.16 5.41
CA TYR A 83 17.23 8.29 5.92
C TYR A 83 17.98 6.95 5.87
N GLY A 84 19.27 7.00 5.53
CA GLY A 84 20.11 5.80 5.42
C GLY A 84 19.59 4.84 4.36
N THR A 85 19.14 3.65 4.78
CA THR A 85 18.56 2.63 3.90
C THR A 85 17.06 2.76 3.70
N LEU A 86 16.39 3.63 4.47
CA LEU A 86 14.95 3.86 4.36
C LEU A 86 14.69 4.88 3.26
N THR A 87 13.92 4.48 2.26
CA THR A 87 13.41 5.35 1.20
C THR A 87 12.16 6.11 1.66
N ASN A 88 11.79 7.17 0.94
CA ASN A 88 10.52 7.89 1.18
C ASN A 88 9.33 6.92 1.14
N LYS A 89 9.35 5.94 0.22
CA LYS A 89 8.33 4.91 0.09
C LYS A 89 8.22 4.01 1.33
N ASN A 90 9.35 3.66 1.96
CA ASN A 90 9.33 2.94 3.24
C ASN A 90 8.66 3.77 4.34
N MET A 91 8.96 5.08 4.40
CA MET A 91 8.35 5.98 5.40
C MET A 91 6.84 6.12 5.19
N VAL A 92 6.41 6.27 3.94
CA VAL A 92 5.00 6.30 3.54
C VAL A 92 4.29 5.00 3.94
N GLY A 93 4.87 3.84 3.63
CA GLY A 93 4.33 2.53 4.04
C GLY A 93 4.22 2.36 5.56
N SER A 94 5.24 2.79 6.30
CA SER A 94 5.24 2.76 7.78
C SER A 94 4.10 3.58 8.38
N LEU A 95 3.85 4.78 7.85
CA LEU A 95 2.76 5.63 8.31
C LEU A 95 1.38 5.05 7.98
N CYS A 96 1.26 4.36 6.83
CA CYS A 96 0.05 3.63 6.49
C CYS A 96 -0.22 2.49 7.47
N ALA A 97 0.81 1.73 7.87
CA ALA A 97 0.68 0.70 8.90
C ALA A 97 0.18 1.28 10.22
N ASP A 98 0.78 2.38 10.68
CA ASP A 98 0.36 3.05 11.93
C ASP A 98 -1.06 3.60 11.86
N PHE A 99 -1.49 4.05 10.68
CA PHE A 99 -2.86 4.52 10.47
C PHE A 99 -3.85 3.35 10.56
N VAL A 100 -3.59 2.26 9.82
CA VAL A 100 -4.47 1.10 9.76
C VAL A 100 -4.58 0.42 11.12
N GLU A 101 -3.48 0.22 11.82
CA GLU A 101 -3.47 -0.46 13.13
C GLU A 101 -4.28 0.29 14.19
N LYS A 102 -4.35 1.63 14.11
CA LYS A 102 -5.22 2.43 15.01
C LYS A 102 -6.69 2.32 14.65
N LYS A 103 -6.99 2.15 13.37
CA LYS A 103 -8.35 2.08 12.82
C LYS A 103 -8.93 0.67 12.82
N ALA A 104 -8.09 -0.35 12.93
CA ALA A 104 -8.44 -1.75 12.81
C ALA A 104 -9.60 -2.22 13.72
N LEU A 105 -9.81 -1.57 14.87
CA LEU A 105 -10.90 -1.91 15.80
C LEU A 105 -12.27 -1.36 15.37
N ASP A 106 -12.30 -0.38 14.48
CA ASP A 106 -13.52 0.33 14.06
C ASP A 106 -14.05 -0.17 12.70
N ILE A 107 -13.37 -1.14 12.09
CA ILE A 107 -13.67 -1.68 10.76
C ILE A 107 -13.66 -3.21 10.77
N GLU A 108 -14.33 -3.83 9.82
CA GLU A 108 -14.39 -5.30 9.66
C GLU A 108 -13.67 -5.78 8.39
N SER A 109 -13.37 -4.87 7.45
CA SER A 109 -12.79 -5.26 6.17
C SER A 109 -11.85 -4.20 5.59
N ILE A 110 -10.76 -4.67 4.97
CA ILE A 110 -9.78 -3.82 4.30
C ILE A 110 -9.59 -4.30 2.86
N GLY A 111 -9.91 -3.42 1.91
CA GLY A 111 -9.57 -3.58 0.52
C GLY A 111 -8.16 -3.07 0.24
N ILE A 112 -7.32 -3.86 -0.43
CA ILE A 112 -5.98 -3.40 -0.84
C ILE A 112 -5.73 -3.52 -2.34
N GLY A 113 -5.05 -2.51 -2.87
CA GLY A 113 -4.53 -2.53 -4.23
C GLY A 113 -3.26 -3.37 -4.38
N TRP A 114 -2.38 -2.93 -5.26
CA TRP A 114 -1.16 -3.64 -5.63
C TRP A 114 0.02 -2.66 -5.79
N GLY A 115 1.20 -3.22 -6.07
CA GLY A 115 2.37 -2.43 -6.43
C GLY A 115 3.30 -2.10 -5.26
N THR A 116 4.40 -1.44 -5.60
CA THR A 116 5.55 -1.27 -4.69
C THR A 116 5.22 -0.44 -3.45
N THR A 117 4.27 0.48 -3.51
CA THR A 117 3.93 1.35 -2.37
C THR A 117 3.04 0.62 -1.35
N ILE A 118 2.09 -0.19 -1.81
CA ILE A 118 1.30 -1.09 -0.96
C ILE A 118 2.21 -2.16 -0.34
N PHE A 119 3.19 -2.66 -1.09
CA PHE A 119 4.21 -3.57 -0.54
C PHE A 119 4.93 -2.98 0.68
N GLU A 120 5.38 -1.73 0.62
CA GLU A 120 6.05 -1.11 1.78
C GLU A 120 5.11 -0.99 3.00
N PHE A 121 3.82 -0.71 2.77
CA PHE A 121 2.81 -0.75 3.83
C PHE A 121 2.70 -2.15 4.45
N VAL A 122 2.49 -3.18 3.62
CA VAL A 122 2.37 -4.56 4.10
C VAL A 122 3.64 -5.02 4.82
N GLN A 123 4.81 -4.62 4.35
CA GLN A 123 6.08 -4.93 4.99
C GLN A 123 6.25 -4.23 6.35
N ALA A 124 5.74 -3.01 6.50
CA ALA A 124 5.80 -2.26 7.75
C ALA A 124 4.70 -2.64 8.76
N ALA A 125 3.64 -3.32 8.33
CA ALA A 125 2.58 -3.81 9.20
C ALA A 125 3.13 -4.73 10.29
N SER A 126 2.65 -4.52 11.52
CA SER A 126 3.05 -5.27 12.70
C SER A 126 2.34 -6.62 12.76
N TYR A 127 2.90 -7.56 13.50
CA TYR A 127 2.16 -8.76 13.88
C TYR A 127 1.16 -8.40 14.98
N ALA A 128 -0.13 -8.62 14.74
CA ALA A 128 -1.22 -8.29 15.63
C ALA A 128 -2.37 -9.28 15.45
N ASP A 129 -3.28 -9.38 16.43
CA ASP A 129 -4.45 -10.26 16.35
C ASP A 129 -5.71 -9.42 16.05
N PHE A 130 -6.05 -9.31 14.76
CA PHE A 130 -7.26 -8.65 14.27
C PHE A 130 -8.19 -9.66 13.60
N ASN A 131 -8.48 -10.77 14.28
CA ASN A 131 -9.20 -11.93 13.74
C ASN A 131 -10.58 -11.61 13.13
N HIS A 132 -11.18 -10.47 13.49
CA HIS A 132 -12.45 -9.98 12.94
C HIS A 132 -12.31 -9.36 11.55
N LEU A 133 -11.09 -8.98 11.13
CA LEU A 133 -10.85 -8.36 9.83
C LEU A 133 -10.86 -9.38 8.68
N ASP A 134 -11.37 -8.93 7.54
CA ASP A 134 -11.24 -9.60 6.25
C ASP A 134 -10.42 -8.75 5.27
N ILE A 135 -9.32 -9.30 4.73
CA ILE A 135 -8.46 -8.61 3.75
C ILE A 135 -8.90 -9.01 2.34
N VAL A 136 -9.18 -8.01 1.50
CA VAL A 136 -9.75 -8.19 0.16
C VAL A 136 -8.82 -7.59 -0.90
N PRO A 137 -8.26 -8.38 -1.83
CA PRO A 137 -7.54 -7.85 -2.98
C PRO A 137 -8.52 -7.20 -3.96
N LEU A 138 -8.21 -5.98 -4.42
CA LEU A 138 -9.11 -5.17 -5.26
C LEU A 138 -8.84 -5.29 -6.76
N ILE A 139 -7.86 -6.09 -7.16
CA ILE A 139 -7.48 -6.31 -8.56
C ILE A 139 -6.93 -7.72 -8.73
N GLY A 140 -7.04 -8.28 -9.94
CA GLY A 140 -6.41 -9.55 -10.29
C GLY A 140 -4.87 -9.58 -10.16
N GLY A 141 -4.27 -10.73 -10.40
CA GLY A 141 -2.81 -10.91 -10.35
C GLY A 141 -2.09 -10.50 -11.64
N PHE A 142 -0.86 -10.01 -11.57
CA PHE A 142 -0.11 -9.51 -12.74
C PHE A 142 1.01 -10.45 -13.19
N GLY A 143 0.76 -11.25 -14.23
CA GLY A 143 1.78 -12.13 -14.81
C GLY A 143 2.39 -13.12 -13.80
N ILE A 144 3.60 -13.61 -14.08
CA ILE A 144 4.28 -14.62 -13.24
C ILE A 144 5.52 -14.08 -12.50
N ASN A 145 5.91 -12.84 -12.80
CA ASN A 145 7.10 -12.19 -12.23
C ASN A 145 6.68 -11.12 -11.21
N ASN A 146 7.61 -10.77 -10.32
CA ASN A 146 7.42 -9.76 -9.28
C ASN A 146 6.18 -10.00 -8.40
N VAL A 147 5.91 -11.28 -8.12
CA VAL A 147 4.74 -11.75 -7.36
C VAL A 147 4.61 -11.09 -5.99
N GLN A 148 5.71 -10.61 -5.42
CA GLN A 148 5.72 -9.88 -4.16
C GLN A 148 4.89 -8.58 -4.18
N TYR A 149 4.60 -8.02 -5.36
CA TYR A 149 3.80 -6.80 -5.51
C TYR A 149 2.35 -7.06 -5.93
N HIS A 150 1.95 -8.33 -6.07
CA HIS A 150 0.59 -8.68 -6.50
C HIS A 150 -0.40 -8.52 -5.35
N SER A 151 -1.61 -8.06 -5.66
CA SER A 151 -2.71 -7.86 -4.71
C SER A 151 -2.97 -9.09 -3.83
N ASN A 152 -3.12 -10.28 -4.43
CA ASN A 152 -3.35 -11.53 -3.70
C ASN A 152 -2.20 -11.87 -2.73
N HIS A 153 -0.95 -11.64 -3.16
CA HIS A 153 0.21 -11.94 -2.32
C HIS A 153 0.31 -10.97 -1.15
N LEU A 154 0.10 -9.68 -1.42
CA LEU A 154 0.07 -8.63 -0.42
C LEU A 154 -1.07 -8.84 0.58
N ALA A 155 -2.25 -9.24 0.10
CA ALA A 155 -3.42 -9.49 0.94
C ALA A 155 -3.15 -10.66 1.89
N PHE A 156 -2.56 -11.74 1.37
CA PHE A 156 -2.15 -12.89 2.17
C PHE A 156 -1.09 -12.54 3.22
N GLN A 157 -0.06 -11.77 2.84
CA GLN A 157 0.97 -11.34 3.79
C GLN A 157 0.40 -10.46 4.90
N LEU A 158 -0.47 -9.51 4.56
CA LEU A 158 -1.11 -8.64 5.53
C LEU A 158 -2.01 -9.44 6.47
N ALA A 159 -2.83 -10.35 5.94
CA ALA A 159 -3.69 -11.19 6.75
C ALA A 159 -2.91 -12.12 7.70
N ASN A 160 -1.76 -12.65 7.27
CA ASN A 160 -0.90 -13.43 8.16
C ASN A 160 -0.31 -12.59 9.30
N LYS A 161 0.07 -11.34 9.02
CA LYS A 161 0.58 -10.42 10.05
C LYS A 161 -0.52 -10.04 11.04
N TYR A 162 -1.71 -9.77 10.54
CA TYR A 162 -2.88 -9.41 11.34
C TYR A 162 -3.67 -10.60 11.89
N ASN A 163 -3.20 -11.83 11.67
CA ASN A 163 -3.84 -13.07 12.06
C ASN A 163 -5.35 -13.11 11.72
N CYS A 164 -5.70 -12.67 10.51
CA CYS A 164 -7.09 -12.47 10.10
C CYS A 164 -7.43 -13.18 8.78
N SER A 165 -8.65 -13.01 8.30
CA SER A 165 -9.13 -13.67 7.08
C SER A 165 -8.61 -12.99 5.81
N VAL A 166 -8.49 -13.77 4.73
CA VAL A 166 -8.09 -13.25 3.42
C VAL A 166 -8.93 -13.86 2.30
N ASN A 167 -9.29 -13.02 1.33
CA ASN A 167 -9.89 -13.44 0.07
C ASN A 167 -8.85 -13.41 -1.05
N TYR A 168 -9.18 -14.08 -2.16
CA TYR A 168 -8.35 -14.11 -3.36
C TYR A 168 -9.16 -13.69 -4.58
N PHE A 169 -8.56 -12.84 -5.41
CA PHE A 169 -9.07 -12.51 -6.73
C PHE A 169 -8.49 -13.51 -7.74
N TYR A 170 -9.26 -14.55 -8.08
CA TYR A 170 -8.83 -15.64 -8.97
C TYR A 170 -8.94 -15.30 -10.47
N ALA A 171 -8.38 -14.16 -10.87
CA ALA A 171 -8.29 -13.72 -12.26
C ALA A 171 -6.98 -12.97 -12.51
N PRO A 172 -6.51 -12.90 -13.78
CA PRO A 172 -5.45 -11.97 -14.13
C PRO A 172 -5.95 -10.52 -13.98
N ALA A 173 -5.04 -9.59 -13.67
CA ALA A 173 -5.35 -8.16 -13.64
C ALA A 173 -5.68 -7.63 -15.05
N ILE A 174 -5.11 -8.23 -16.09
CA ILE A 174 -5.34 -7.91 -17.51
C ILE A 174 -5.59 -9.23 -18.23
N ALA A 175 -6.79 -9.42 -18.77
CA ALA A 175 -7.12 -10.57 -19.60
C ALA A 175 -6.44 -10.51 -20.98
N GLU A 176 -6.29 -11.65 -21.64
CA GLU A 176 -5.74 -11.73 -23.00
C GLU A 176 -6.63 -10.99 -24.02
N SER A 177 -7.94 -11.02 -23.82
CA SER A 177 -8.92 -10.35 -24.66
C SER A 177 -10.14 -9.89 -23.87
N ILE A 178 -10.98 -9.05 -24.47
CA ILE A 178 -12.23 -8.58 -23.86
C ILE A 178 -13.22 -9.74 -23.68
N GLU A 179 -13.23 -10.70 -24.61
CA GLU A 179 -14.05 -11.91 -24.52
C GLU A 179 -13.66 -12.75 -23.31
N VAL A 180 -12.35 -12.94 -23.06
CA VAL A 180 -11.85 -13.66 -21.89
C VAL A 180 -12.23 -12.94 -20.60
N LYS A 181 -12.09 -11.60 -20.55
CA LYS A 181 -12.56 -10.81 -19.41
C LYS A 181 -14.05 -11.08 -19.15
N ASN A 182 -14.90 -10.91 -20.15
CA ASN A 182 -16.35 -11.07 -20.01
C ASN A 182 -16.74 -12.47 -19.50
N ILE A 183 -16.06 -13.52 -19.99
CA ILE A 183 -16.25 -14.88 -19.50
C ILE A 183 -15.88 -14.98 -18.01
N LEU A 184 -14.72 -14.47 -17.60
CA LEU A 184 -14.28 -14.49 -16.20
C LEU A 184 -15.24 -13.72 -15.30
N GLU A 185 -15.65 -12.52 -15.69
CA GLU A 185 -16.59 -11.68 -14.93
C GLU A 185 -18.01 -12.29 -14.83
N SER A 186 -18.38 -13.16 -15.77
CA SER A 186 -19.65 -13.88 -15.70
C SER A 186 -19.69 -14.96 -14.60
N THR A 187 -18.51 -15.42 -14.14
CA THR A 187 -18.41 -16.48 -13.13
C THR A 187 -18.80 -15.98 -11.75
N GLU A 188 -19.41 -16.86 -10.96
CA GLU A 188 -19.87 -16.53 -9.61
C GLU A 188 -18.71 -16.15 -8.67
N LEU A 189 -17.56 -16.83 -8.82
CA LEU A 189 -16.36 -16.54 -8.03
C LEU A 189 -15.88 -15.09 -8.21
N ILE A 190 -15.87 -14.60 -9.45
CA ILE A 190 -15.43 -13.23 -9.75
C ILE A 190 -16.49 -12.21 -9.34
N LYS A 191 -17.78 -12.51 -9.49
CA LYS A 191 -18.87 -11.65 -8.97
C LYS A 191 -18.78 -11.46 -7.46
N GLN A 192 -18.49 -12.51 -6.71
CA GLN A 192 -18.37 -12.45 -5.24
C GLN A 192 -17.19 -11.59 -4.79
N ILE A 193 -16.01 -11.72 -5.41
CA ILE A 193 -14.87 -10.88 -5.04
C ILE A 193 -15.11 -9.41 -5.40
N TYR A 194 -15.79 -9.12 -6.52
CA TYR A 194 -16.21 -7.75 -6.84
C TYR A 194 -17.16 -7.19 -5.79
N GLN A 195 -18.19 -7.94 -5.39
CA GLN A 195 -19.14 -7.50 -4.36
C GLN A 195 -18.42 -7.20 -3.05
N LYS A 196 -17.55 -8.11 -2.59
CA LYS A 196 -16.73 -7.88 -1.39
C LYS A 196 -15.85 -6.65 -1.51
N GLY A 197 -15.14 -6.50 -2.63
CA GLY A 197 -14.23 -5.39 -2.88
C GLY A 197 -14.93 -4.02 -2.86
N LYS A 198 -16.16 -3.93 -3.38
CA LYS A 198 -16.98 -2.71 -3.37
C LYS A 198 -17.55 -2.36 -2.01
N SER A 199 -17.67 -3.34 -1.10
CA SER A 199 -18.32 -3.15 0.21
C SER A 199 -17.36 -3.03 1.38
N VAL A 200 -16.04 -3.05 1.13
CA VAL A 200 -15.05 -2.95 2.21
C VAL A 200 -15.19 -1.64 2.99
N ASP A 201 -14.82 -1.69 4.27
CA ASP A 201 -14.90 -0.52 5.16
C ASP A 201 -13.80 0.49 4.87
N LEU A 202 -12.58 0.00 4.62
CA LEU A 202 -11.44 0.83 4.25
C LEU A 202 -10.78 0.33 2.98
N THR A 203 -10.71 1.19 1.97
CA THR A 203 -9.98 0.93 0.72
C THR A 203 -8.61 1.60 0.75
N ILE A 204 -7.54 0.83 0.55
CA ILE A 204 -6.16 1.30 0.52
C ILE A 204 -5.56 1.06 -0.85
N VAL A 205 -5.34 2.13 -1.60
CA VAL A 205 -4.85 2.04 -2.98
C VAL A 205 -3.66 2.94 -3.23
N GLY A 206 -2.73 2.43 -4.03
CA GLY A 206 -1.64 3.24 -4.57
C GLY A 206 -2.09 3.86 -5.89
N ILE A 207 -1.75 5.13 -6.09
CA ILE A 207 -1.94 5.80 -7.38
C ILE A 207 -0.68 5.66 -8.21
N GLY A 208 -0.86 5.31 -9.47
CA GLY A 208 0.20 5.20 -10.47
C GLY A 208 0.13 6.32 -11.50
N ASN A 209 1.22 6.44 -12.26
CA ASN A 209 1.29 7.25 -13.47
C ASN A 209 1.73 6.30 -14.60
N PRO A 210 0.86 5.85 -15.51
CA PRO A 210 1.19 4.79 -16.46
C PRO A 210 2.12 5.27 -17.59
N ILE A 211 2.34 6.59 -17.72
CA ILE A 211 3.22 7.20 -18.73
C ILE A 211 4.66 7.33 -18.20
N GLU A 212 4.81 7.94 -17.02
CA GLU A 212 6.09 8.26 -16.39
C GLU A 212 6.53 7.21 -15.39
N SER A 213 5.57 6.61 -14.67
CA SER A 213 5.84 5.53 -13.72
C SER A 213 6.00 4.20 -14.43
N SER A 214 7.04 3.52 -14.01
CA SER A 214 7.64 2.44 -14.76
C SER A 214 7.12 1.07 -14.34
N THR A 215 6.17 0.93 -13.41
CA THR A 215 5.73 -0.38 -12.90
C THR A 215 5.24 -1.31 -14.02
N TYR A 216 4.37 -0.81 -14.90
CA TYR A 216 3.89 -1.59 -16.06
C TYR A 216 5.03 -1.97 -17.03
N ARG A 217 6.03 -1.09 -17.20
CA ARG A 217 7.17 -1.30 -18.11
C ARG A 217 8.25 -2.21 -17.50
N GLN A 218 8.67 -1.91 -16.28
CA GLN A 218 9.66 -2.66 -15.49
C GLN A 218 9.22 -4.10 -15.32
N PHE A 219 7.92 -4.34 -15.22
CA PHE A 219 7.38 -5.68 -15.03
C PHE A 219 6.85 -6.31 -16.32
N GLY A 220 6.88 -5.58 -17.45
CA GLY A 220 6.52 -6.10 -18.76
C GLY A 220 5.04 -6.46 -18.91
N TYR A 221 4.15 -5.74 -18.21
CA TYR A 221 2.71 -6.02 -18.22
C TYR A 221 1.97 -5.43 -19.41
N ILE A 222 2.55 -4.42 -20.07
CA ILE A 222 2.03 -3.83 -21.31
C ILE A 222 3.17 -3.73 -22.33
N SER A 223 2.80 -3.89 -23.60
CA SER A 223 3.68 -3.68 -24.76
C SER A 223 3.94 -2.18 -25.02
N GLU A 224 4.99 -1.88 -25.78
CA GLU A 224 5.27 -0.50 -26.22
C GLU A 224 4.14 0.07 -27.09
N GLN A 225 3.40 -0.77 -27.81
CA GLN A 225 2.23 -0.35 -28.59
C GLN A 225 1.11 0.12 -27.67
N GLU A 226 0.78 -0.68 -26.65
CA GLU A 226 -0.23 -0.34 -25.64
C GLU A 226 0.14 0.92 -24.85
N LYS A 227 1.43 1.11 -24.55
CA LYS A 227 1.92 2.35 -23.93
C LYS A 227 1.63 3.57 -24.79
N ASN A 228 1.87 3.49 -26.10
CA ASN A 228 1.57 4.60 -27.01
C ASN A 228 0.05 4.88 -27.07
N ILE A 229 -0.79 3.84 -26.98
CA ILE A 229 -2.25 4.00 -26.89
C ILE A 229 -2.60 4.80 -25.63
N ILE A 230 -2.09 4.40 -24.46
CA ILE A 230 -2.34 5.08 -23.19
C ILE A 230 -1.89 6.54 -23.25
N LYS A 231 -0.67 6.79 -23.77
CA LYS A 231 -0.12 8.14 -23.90
C LYS A 231 -0.97 9.02 -24.83
N ASN A 232 -1.44 8.48 -25.95
CA ASN A 232 -2.26 9.23 -26.92
C ASN A 232 -3.69 9.46 -26.43
N ALA A 233 -4.16 8.70 -25.44
CA ALA A 233 -5.47 8.83 -24.84
C ALA A 233 -5.54 9.87 -23.69
N ALA A 234 -4.50 10.70 -23.53
CA ALA A 234 -4.41 11.74 -22.50
C ALA A 234 -4.55 11.22 -21.05
N VAL A 235 -4.14 9.97 -20.81
CA VAL A 235 -4.13 9.38 -19.46
C VAL A 235 -3.08 10.06 -18.60
N VAL A 236 -3.46 10.57 -17.43
CA VAL A 236 -2.54 11.16 -16.45
C VAL A 236 -2.20 10.19 -15.32
N GLY A 237 -3.04 9.18 -15.09
CA GLY A 237 -2.88 8.27 -13.95
C GLY A 237 -3.63 6.96 -14.07
N ASP A 238 -3.33 6.05 -13.14
CA ASP A 238 -4.01 4.78 -12.97
C ASP A 238 -4.36 4.53 -11.50
N ALA A 239 -5.56 3.97 -11.28
CA ALA A 239 -6.06 3.51 -10.00
C ALA A 239 -6.72 2.15 -10.22
N LEU A 240 -6.10 1.10 -9.68
CA LEU A 240 -6.57 -0.27 -9.85
C LEU A 240 -6.81 -0.65 -11.33
N ALA A 241 -8.05 -0.90 -11.73
CA ALA A 241 -8.42 -1.34 -13.09
C ALA A 241 -8.81 -0.17 -14.02
N THR A 242 -8.57 1.08 -13.61
CA THR A 242 -9.00 2.27 -14.34
C THR A 242 -7.83 3.22 -14.64
N PHE A 243 -7.76 3.67 -15.88
CA PHE A 243 -6.98 4.85 -16.28
C PHE A 243 -7.84 6.10 -16.23
N PHE A 244 -7.25 7.25 -15.94
CA PHE A 244 -7.99 8.52 -15.87
C PHE A 244 -7.20 9.71 -16.43
N ASP A 245 -7.91 10.77 -16.82
CA ASP A 245 -7.40 12.03 -17.35
C ASP A 245 -7.12 13.08 -16.26
N GLU A 246 -6.69 14.30 -16.65
CA GLU A 246 -6.35 15.39 -15.71
C GLU A 246 -7.54 15.90 -14.88
N GLU A 247 -8.76 15.64 -15.36
CA GLU A 247 -10.02 15.93 -14.70
C GLU A 247 -10.47 14.78 -13.78
N GLY A 248 -9.75 13.66 -13.76
CA GLY A 248 -10.07 12.47 -12.97
C GLY A 248 -11.27 11.69 -13.53
N ASN A 249 -11.54 11.79 -14.84
CA ASN A 249 -12.53 10.95 -15.52
C ASN A 249 -11.88 9.70 -16.09
N SER A 250 -12.62 8.59 -16.06
CA SER A 250 -12.14 7.32 -16.60
C SER A 250 -11.90 7.38 -18.10
N VAL A 251 -10.76 6.84 -18.52
CA VAL A 251 -10.32 6.77 -19.92
C VAL A 251 -10.32 5.32 -20.38
N ALA A 252 -11.20 5.02 -21.33
CA ALA A 252 -11.26 3.71 -21.98
C ALA A 252 -10.12 3.56 -22.99
N THR A 253 -9.39 2.45 -22.90
CA THR A 253 -8.32 2.04 -23.81
C THR A 253 -8.44 0.54 -24.05
N THR A 254 -7.80 0.04 -25.11
CA THR A 254 -7.73 -1.40 -25.39
C THR A 254 -7.09 -2.22 -24.25
N VAL A 255 -6.37 -1.57 -23.33
CA VAL A 255 -5.79 -2.19 -22.13
C VAL A 255 -6.80 -2.17 -20.98
N SER A 256 -7.34 -1.00 -20.62
CA SER A 256 -8.29 -0.87 -19.51
C SER A 256 -9.58 -1.67 -19.74
N GLU A 257 -10.01 -1.83 -21.00
CA GLU A 257 -11.15 -2.68 -21.34
C GLU A 257 -10.94 -4.15 -20.95
N ARG A 258 -9.70 -4.63 -20.87
CA ARG A 258 -9.34 -5.99 -20.47
C ARG A 258 -8.96 -6.12 -19.00
N MET A 259 -8.95 -5.03 -18.25
CA MET A 259 -8.59 -5.07 -16.83
C MET A 259 -9.72 -5.69 -15.99
N LEU A 260 -9.34 -6.46 -14.97
CA LEU A 260 -10.24 -7.03 -13.97
C LEU A 260 -9.85 -6.55 -12.56
N GLY A 261 -10.71 -5.75 -11.97
CA GLY A 261 -10.51 -5.13 -10.67
C GLY A 261 -11.51 -4.00 -10.42
N ILE A 262 -11.58 -3.55 -9.17
CA ILE A 262 -12.41 -2.43 -8.75
C ILE A 262 -12.04 -1.20 -9.59
N THR A 263 -13.07 -0.50 -10.07
CA THR A 263 -12.90 0.66 -10.95
C THR A 263 -12.83 1.96 -10.15
N LEU A 264 -12.46 3.06 -10.81
CA LEU A 264 -12.50 4.39 -10.20
C LEU A 264 -13.92 4.78 -9.73
N GLU A 265 -14.95 4.44 -10.52
CA GLU A 265 -16.35 4.67 -10.14
C GLU A 265 -16.74 3.90 -8.89
N ASP A 266 -16.22 2.68 -8.73
CA ASP A 266 -16.42 1.91 -7.51
C ASP A 266 -15.71 2.55 -6.30
N LEU A 267 -14.53 3.15 -6.50
CA LEU A 267 -13.83 3.91 -5.45
C LEU A 267 -14.58 5.18 -5.06
N GLU A 268 -15.23 5.86 -6.01
CA GLU A 268 -16.08 7.03 -5.71
C GLU A 268 -17.28 6.67 -4.81
N MET A 269 -17.70 5.40 -4.81
CA MET A 269 -18.78 4.87 -3.97
C MET A 269 -18.27 4.14 -2.71
N ALA A 270 -16.96 4.03 -2.51
CA ALA A 270 -16.39 3.34 -1.37
C ALA A 270 -16.78 4.04 -0.06
N LYS A 271 -16.92 3.26 1.02
CA LYS A 271 -17.23 3.82 2.35
C LYS A 271 -16.14 4.77 2.83
N GLU A 272 -14.88 4.39 2.60
CA GLU A 272 -13.72 5.18 2.98
C GLU A 272 -12.50 4.81 2.16
N THR A 273 -11.77 5.83 1.67
CA THR A 273 -10.62 5.66 0.78
C THR A 273 -9.36 6.32 1.34
N LEU A 274 -8.30 5.52 1.46
CA LEU A 274 -6.95 5.96 1.75
C LEU A 274 -6.04 5.80 0.52
N ILE A 275 -5.48 6.92 0.07
CA ILE A 275 -4.48 6.97 -0.99
C ILE A 275 -3.07 6.97 -0.40
N LEU A 276 -2.23 6.07 -0.93
CA LEU A 276 -0.83 5.93 -0.55
C LEU A 276 0.09 6.17 -1.76
N ALA A 277 0.97 7.19 -1.70
CA ALA A 277 1.89 7.44 -2.81
C ALA A 277 3.23 8.02 -2.39
N SER A 278 4.26 7.76 -3.20
CA SER A 278 5.59 8.33 -3.07
C SER A 278 6.22 8.43 -4.45
N GLY A 279 6.94 9.52 -4.70
CA GLY A 279 7.53 9.89 -5.99
C GLY A 279 6.79 11.03 -6.67
N ILE A 280 7.53 12.09 -7.00
CA ILE A 280 7.01 13.30 -7.66
C ILE A 280 6.28 13.00 -8.98
N GLU A 281 6.65 11.93 -9.70
CA GLU A 281 6.03 11.53 -10.96
C GLU A 281 4.53 11.19 -10.82
N LYS A 282 4.07 10.90 -9.60
CA LYS A 282 2.67 10.58 -9.30
C LYS A 282 1.83 11.80 -8.91
N ALA A 283 2.49 12.94 -8.66
CA ALA A 283 1.80 14.12 -8.14
C ALA A 283 0.69 14.65 -9.07
N PRO A 284 0.87 14.68 -10.41
CA PRO A 284 -0.22 15.05 -11.32
C PRO A 284 -1.43 14.10 -11.20
N SER A 285 -1.19 12.80 -11.14
CA SER A 285 -2.22 11.75 -11.02
C SER A 285 -3.02 11.89 -9.72
N ILE A 286 -2.33 12.14 -8.60
CA ILE A 286 -2.97 12.32 -7.29
C ILE A 286 -3.79 13.61 -7.28
N LYS A 287 -3.26 14.70 -7.85
CA LYS A 287 -3.99 15.97 -7.92
C LYS A 287 -5.28 15.86 -8.72
N ALA A 288 -5.29 15.11 -9.82
CA ALA A 288 -6.50 14.86 -10.61
C ALA A 288 -7.60 14.20 -9.76
N LEU A 289 -7.26 13.18 -8.97
CA LEU A 289 -8.23 12.47 -8.13
C LEU A 289 -8.66 13.26 -6.88
N LEU A 290 -7.77 14.08 -6.30
CA LEU A 290 -8.13 14.92 -5.15
C LEU A 290 -9.30 15.87 -5.45
N LYS A 291 -9.43 16.33 -6.70
CA LYS A 291 -10.55 17.18 -7.14
C LYS A 291 -11.89 16.43 -7.21
N LYS A 292 -11.88 15.10 -7.22
CA LYS A 292 -13.09 14.27 -7.29
C LYS A 292 -13.77 14.09 -5.94
N GLY A 293 -13.07 14.36 -4.83
CA GLY A 293 -13.66 14.45 -3.49
C GLY A 293 -14.04 13.11 -2.82
N PHE A 294 -13.63 11.97 -3.38
CA PHE A 294 -13.87 10.64 -2.78
C PHE A 294 -12.72 10.14 -1.88
N ILE A 295 -11.63 10.90 -1.79
CA ILE A 295 -10.46 10.53 -0.98
C ILE A 295 -10.68 11.05 0.43
N ASP A 296 -10.67 10.16 1.43
CA ASP A 296 -10.78 10.54 2.84
C ASP A 296 -9.41 10.79 3.47
N HIS A 297 -8.44 9.95 3.11
CA HIS A 297 -7.12 9.97 3.72
C HIS A 297 -6.02 9.98 2.65
N LEU A 298 -5.02 10.82 2.86
CA LEU A 298 -3.86 10.91 1.99
C LEU A 298 -2.57 10.71 2.79
N ILE A 299 -1.76 9.72 2.39
CA ILE A 299 -0.42 9.52 2.93
C ILE A 299 0.59 9.60 1.78
N VAL A 300 1.39 10.66 1.80
CA VAL A 300 2.33 11.00 0.71
C VAL A 300 3.68 11.46 1.22
N ASP A 301 4.70 11.45 0.37
CA ASP A 301 5.96 12.11 0.69
C ASP A 301 5.90 13.64 0.49
N LYS A 302 6.96 14.30 0.94
CA LYS A 302 7.06 15.77 0.90
C LYS A 302 7.01 16.33 -0.52
N GLU A 303 7.57 15.64 -1.50
CA GLU A 303 7.64 16.13 -2.89
C GLU A 303 6.24 16.23 -3.50
N ILE A 304 5.42 15.20 -3.31
CA ILE A 304 4.01 15.21 -3.73
C ILE A 304 3.23 16.32 -3.00
N ALA A 305 3.41 16.44 -1.68
CA ALA A 305 2.71 17.46 -0.89
C ALA A 305 3.07 18.89 -1.30
N ASP A 306 4.35 19.15 -1.60
CA ASP A 306 4.81 20.45 -2.08
C ASP A 306 4.23 20.75 -3.48
N TYR A 307 4.18 19.75 -4.37
CA TYR A 307 3.56 19.89 -5.70
C TYR A 307 2.07 20.27 -5.61
N ILE A 308 1.30 19.54 -4.79
CA ILE A 308 -0.14 19.77 -4.60
C ILE A 308 -0.41 21.20 -4.13
N MET A 309 0.42 21.73 -3.22
CA MET A 309 0.29 23.09 -2.69
C MET A 309 0.80 24.18 -3.64
N SER A 310 1.73 23.87 -4.54
CA SER A 310 2.34 24.86 -5.46
C SER A 310 1.50 25.19 -6.69
N ALA A 311 0.53 24.33 -7.00
CA ALA A 311 -0.22 24.37 -8.25
C ALA A 311 -1.61 25.02 -8.07
N GLU A 312 -1.73 25.90 -7.08
CA GLU A 312 -2.85 26.81 -6.80
C GLU A 312 -2.36 28.26 -6.75
#